data_AF-A0A7S0DVN3-F1
#
_entry.id   AF-A0A7S0DVN3-F1
#
_cell.length_a   1.000
_cell.length_b   1.000
_cell.length_c   1.000
_cell.angle_alpha   90.00
_cell.angle_beta   90.00
_cell.angle_gamma   90.00
#
_symmetry.space_group_name_H-M   'P 1'
#
loop_
_entity.id
_entity.type
_entity.pdbx_description
1 polymer ?
#
loop_
_entity_poly.entity_id
_entity_poly.type
_entity_poly.pdbx_seq_one_letter_code
_entity_poly.pdbx_strand_id
1 'polypeptide(L)'
;VKMGIESKDIGDKQHQPPVPSVDDDSDEEAGPMPPPSQPNKKRKILEFQQVFLDHLPSAQLYERSFMHQNHVLHVKFTKTNFLITGSAEGHIKFWKKKPKEIEFVKRFFAHLGPVTSMAVSLDGVWMCSVSSKDKILNVFDVVNFDMVNRIQLDFTPTRVEWISRAGSNKMLIAVACAESGEIRVFDSKGNKKEEKTVTLHKHPVCAICFHPQLEAVISTDKKGIIEMWEPDSLQMPSGVNFRFKSDTDLYELAKTRSYAYSLDLSPDGELMAAMCSDKQVRIWRCLTGKLFKKNRRVALRPLILASRRRQHGPRRS
;
A
#
# COMPACT_ATOMS: atom_id res chain seq x y z
N VAL A 1 62.09 -6.68 -3.92
CA VAL A 1 62.46 -7.38 -2.68
C VAL A 1 61.42 -8.49 -2.45
N LYS A 2 61.80 -9.72 -2.78
CA LYS A 2 61.10 -10.96 -2.39
C LYS A 2 61.29 -11.17 -0.89
N MET A 3 60.25 -11.61 -0.19
CA MET A 3 60.37 -12.39 1.05
C MET A 3 59.21 -13.39 1.04
N GLY A 4 59.54 -14.66 0.86
CA GLY A 4 58.64 -15.79 1.10
C GLY A 4 58.99 -16.46 2.42
N ILE A 5 58.02 -17.14 3.03
CA ILE A 5 58.24 -18.17 4.05
C ILE A 5 57.22 -19.30 3.81
N GLU A 6 57.73 -20.52 3.97
CA GLU A 6 57.22 -21.83 3.57
C GLU A 6 56.06 -22.41 4.39
N SER A 7 55.49 -23.44 3.77
CA SER A 7 54.48 -24.42 4.15
C SER A 7 54.75 -25.29 5.39
N LYS A 8 53.67 -25.81 6.00
CA LYS A 8 53.61 -27.16 6.58
C LYS A 8 52.22 -27.77 6.46
N ASP A 9 52.16 -28.94 5.82
CA ASP A 9 51.03 -29.86 5.70
C ASP A 9 50.70 -30.55 7.03
N ILE A 10 49.41 -30.66 7.36
CA ILE A 10 48.86 -31.77 8.15
C ILE A 10 47.46 -32.07 7.57
N GLY A 11 47.32 -33.23 6.95
CA GLY A 11 46.04 -33.77 6.54
C GLY A 11 45.30 -34.41 7.70
N ASP A 12 43.98 -34.34 7.70
CA ASP A 12 43.19 -35.29 8.48
C ASP A 12 41.87 -35.68 7.84
N LYS A 13 41.55 -36.96 8.02
CA LYS A 13 40.65 -37.77 7.20
C LYS A 13 39.17 -37.56 7.56
N GLN A 14 38.32 -37.60 6.54
CA GLN A 14 36.86 -37.64 6.68
C GLN A 14 36.43 -38.99 7.28
N HIS A 15 35.67 -38.93 8.38
CA HIS A 15 35.00 -40.06 9.02
C HIS A 15 33.53 -40.09 8.57
N GLN A 16 33.14 -41.13 7.82
CA GLN A 16 31.74 -41.52 7.60
C GLN A 16 31.39 -42.62 8.59
N PRO A 17 30.23 -42.57 9.28
CA PRO A 17 29.78 -43.67 10.12
C PRO A 17 29.11 -44.78 9.29
N PRO A 18 29.10 -46.04 9.81
CA PRO A 18 28.78 -47.24 9.03
C PRO A 18 27.28 -47.51 8.88
N VAL A 19 26.96 -48.28 7.83
CA VAL A 19 25.63 -48.83 7.52
C VAL A 19 25.35 -50.01 8.48
N PRO A 20 24.17 -50.08 9.14
CA PRO A 20 23.80 -51.29 9.88
C PRO A 20 23.12 -52.32 8.96
N SER A 21 23.50 -53.57 9.15
CA SER A 21 22.93 -54.79 8.61
C SER A 21 21.53 -55.08 9.17
N VAL A 22 20.73 -55.77 8.37
CA VAL A 22 19.40 -56.28 8.67
C VAL A 22 19.53 -57.55 9.50
N ASP A 23 18.90 -57.59 10.67
CA ASP A 23 18.48 -58.84 11.33
C ASP A 23 17.08 -58.63 11.91
N ASP A 24 16.28 -59.68 11.74
CA ASP A 24 14.84 -59.83 11.94
C ASP A 24 14.61 -60.36 13.38
N ASP A 25 13.70 -59.74 14.14
CA ASP A 25 12.82 -60.44 15.09
C ASP A 25 11.78 -59.49 15.71
N SER A 26 10.55 -59.99 15.77
CA SER A 26 9.27 -59.35 16.08
C SER A 26 9.00 -59.11 17.56
N ASP A 27 8.28 -58.02 17.90
CA ASP A 27 7.06 -58.08 18.72
C ASP A 27 6.25 -56.77 18.65
N GLU A 28 4.94 -56.92 18.51
CA GLU A 28 3.93 -55.90 18.19
C GLU A 28 3.58 -54.98 19.38
N GLU A 29 3.66 -53.65 19.17
CA GLU A 29 2.85 -52.68 19.92
C GLU A 29 2.30 -51.63 18.95
N ALA A 30 1.09 -51.89 18.44
CA ALA A 30 0.43 -51.08 17.43
C ALA A 30 -0.17 -49.79 18.02
N GLY A 31 0.62 -48.70 18.01
CA GLY A 31 0.11 -47.35 18.21
C GLY A 31 -0.73 -46.86 17.00
N PRO A 32 -1.77 -46.03 17.20
CA PRO A 32 -2.68 -45.63 16.12
C PRO A 32 -1.95 -44.82 15.04
N MET A 33 -2.05 -45.30 13.79
CA MET A 33 -1.41 -44.69 12.62
C MET A 33 -1.71 -43.19 12.50
N PRO A 34 -0.72 -42.36 12.12
CA PRO A 34 -1.00 -40.98 11.72
C PRO A 34 -1.94 -40.97 10.50
N PRO A 35 -2.91 -40.04 10.46
CA PRO A 35 -3.87 -39.99 9.36
C PRO A 35 -3.12 -39.79 8.02
N PRO A 36 -3.62 -40.38 6.92
CA PRO A 36 -2.96 -40.30 5.63
C PRO A 36 -2.74 -38.83 5.24
N SER A 37 -1.50 -38.51 4.89
CA SER A 37 -1.09 -37.18 4.46
C SER A 37 -2.05 -36.67 3.39
N GLN A 38 -2.76 -35.58 3.67
CA GLN A 38 -3.67 -34.98 2.70
C GLN A 38 -2.89 -34.68 1.41
N PRO A 39 -3.44 -35.03 0.22
CA PRO A 39 -2.75 -34.77 -1.04
C PRO A 39 -2.49 -33.28 -1.15
N ASN A 40 -1.21 -32.90 -1.27
CA ASN A 40 -0.78 -31.53 -1.48
C ASN A 40 -1.59 -30.93 -2.63
N LYS A 41 -2.52 -30.00 -2.31
CA LYS A 41 -3.32 -29.31 -3.32
C LYS A 41 -2.36 -28.70 -4.33
N LYS A 42 -2.30 -29.26 -5.54
CA LYS A 42 -1.46 -28.76 -6.63
C LYS A 42 -1.79 -27.28 -6.79
N ARG A 43 -0.80 -26.43 -6.50
CA ARG A 43 -0.93 -24.98 -6.58
C ARG A 43 -1.34 -24.67 -8.01
N LYS A 44 -2.51 -24.04 -8.22
CA LYS A 44 -2.96 -23.64 -9.56
C LYS A 44 -1.91 -22.69 -10.14
N ILE A 45 -1.16 -23.18 -11.11
CA ILE A 45 -0.22 -22.42 -11.90
C ILE A 45 -1.05 -21.70 -12.96
N LEU A 46 -0.95 -20.37 -13.01
CA LEU A 46 -1.60 -19.58 -14.07
C LEU A 46 -0.93 -19.94 -15.40
N GLU A 47 -1.73 -20.04 -16.46
CA GLU A 47 -1.30 -20.51 -17.79
C GLU A 47 -0.12 -19.70 -18.37
N PHE A 48 0.01 -18.44 -17.96
CA PHE A 48 1.10 -17.54 -18.37
C PHE A 48 2.00 -17.10 -17.21
N GLN A 49 2.10 -17.88 -16.13
CA GLN A 49 2.84 -17.49 -14.92
C GLN A 49 4.30 -17.08 -15.22
N GLN A 50 5.00 -17.78 -16.11
CA GLN A 50 6.37 -17.44 -16.49
C GLN A 50 6.45 -16.12 -17.25
N VAL A 51 5.56 -15.90 -18.22
CA VAL A 51 5.48 -14.63 -18.96
C VAL A 51 5.20 -13.47 -18.01
N PHE A 52 4.30 -13.65 -17.03
CA PHE A 52 4.06 -12.63 -16.00
C PHE A 52 5.29 -12.36 -15.12
N LEU A 53 6.06 -13.40 -14.77
CA LEU A 53 7.29 -13.26 -13.99
C LEU A 53 8.41 -12.58 -14.79
N ASP A 54 8.51 -12.87 -16.09
CA ASP A 54 9.51 -12.28 -16.98
C ASP A 54 9.19 -10.81 -17.30
N HIS A 55 7.91 -10.44 -17.33
CA HIS A 55 7.45 -9.06 -17.44
C HIS A 55 7.39 -8.31 -16.10
N LEU A 56 7.72 -8.94 -14.97
CA LEU A 56 7.95 -8.16 -13.76
C LEU A 56 9.09 -7.20 -14.05
N PRO A 57 8.93 -5.90 -13.76
CA PRO A 57 9.99 -4.93 -13.98
C PRO A 57 11.20 -5.26 -13.10
N SER A 58 12.12 -6.06 -13.66
CA SER A 58 13.45 -6.34 -13.14
C SER A 58 14.35 -5.18 -13.55
N ALA A 59 14.10 -4.00 -12.99
CA ALA A 59 15.05 -2.91 -13.14
C ALA A 59 16.28 -3.22 -12.28
N GLN A 60 17.45 -3.32 -12.91
CA GLN A 60 18.71 -3.10 -12.22
C GLN A 60 18.66 -1.67 -11.70
N LEU A 61 18.37 -1.50 -10.40
CA LEU A 61 18.44 -0.28 -9.60
C LEU A 61 18.73 0.99 -10.42
N TYR A 62 17.69 1.67 -10.91
CA TYR A 62 17.86 3.02 -11.45
C TYR A 62 17.97 4.00 -10.28
N GLU A 63 19.20 4.32 -9.91
CA GLU A 63 19.55 5.32 -8.90
C GLU A 63 19.64 6.70 -9.56
N ARG A 64 18.50 7.39 -9.69
CA ARG A 64 18.49 8.86 -9.80
C ARG A 64 17.76 9.40 -8.59
N SER A 65 18.52 9.89 -7.62
CA SER A 65 17.96 10.57 -6.45
C SER A 65 17.46 11.95 -6.88
N PHE A 66 16.15 12.04 -7.10
CA PHE A 66 15.48 13.32 -7.26
C PHE A 66 15.38 13.96 -5.87
N MET A 67 16.45 14.65 -5.47
CA MET A 67 16.75 15.03 -4.09
C MET A 67 15.62 15.84 -3.44
N HIS A 68 15.11 15.35 -2.32
CA HIS A 68 14.60 16.20 -1.25
C HIS A 68 15.70 16.35 -0.21
N GLN A 69 15.71 17.46 0.54
CA GLN A 69 16.69 17.66 1.63
C GLN A 69 16.45 16.69 2.79
N ASN A 70 15.26 16.11 2.86
CA ASN A 70 14.82 15.22 3.93
C ASN A 70 13.94 14.09 3.37
N HIS A 71 13.46 13.20 4.24
CA HIS A 71 12.64 12.04 3.89
C HIS A 71 11.39 12.43 3.09
N VAL A 72 11.15 11.70 2.01
CA VAL A 72 9.91 11.77 1.24
C VAL A 72 8.87 10.90 1.94
N LEU A 73 7.78 11.51 2.40
CA LEU A 73 6.70 10.82 3.12
C LEU A 73 5.62 10.33 2.17
N HIS A 74 5.36 11.10 1.11
CA HIS A 74 4.29 10.81 0.16
C HIS A 74 4.76 10.97 -1.27
N VAL A 75 4.29 10.05 -2.11
CA VAL A 75 4.48 10.07 -3.55
C VAL A 75 3.12 9.80 -4.19
N LYS A 76 2.72 10.67 -5.11
CA LYS A 76 1.48 10.50 -5.89
C LYS A 76 1.78 10.69 -7.37
N PHE A 77 1.21 9.81 -8.18
CA PHE A 77 1.29 9.90 -9.63
C PHE A 77 -0.08 10.29 -10.18
N THR A 78 -0.12 11.29 -11.06
CA THR A 78 -1.35 11.76 -11.68
C THR A 78 -1.56 11.12 -13.05
N LYS A 79 -2.81 11.05 -13.51
CA LYS A 79 -3.14 10.62 -14.88
C LYS A 79 -2.56 11.57 -15.95
N THR A 80 -2.25 12.81 -15.57
CA THR A 80 -1.60 13.85 -16.38
C THR A 80 -0.07 13.67 -16.52
N ASN A 81 0.48 12.52 -16.13
CA ASN A 81 1.90 12.20 -16.17
C ASN A 81 2.79 13.08 -15.27
N PHE A 82 2.24 13.62 -14.19
CA PHE A 82 3.03 14.29 -13.16
C PHE A 82 3.25 13.37 -11.97
N LEU A 83 4.48 13.37 -11.47
CA LEU A 83 4.87 12.77 -10.21
C LEU A 83 4.98 13.90 -9.19
N ILE A 84 4.30 13.75 -8.05
CA ILE A 84 4.32 14.74 -6.98
C ILE A 84 4.86 14.06 -5.74
N THR A 85 5.75 14.75 -5.06
CA THR A 85 6.48 14.22 -3.91
C THR A 85 6.39 15.21 -2.75
N GLY A 86 6.01 14.73 -1.57
CA GLY A 86 5.92 15.52 -0.34
C GLY A 86 6.98 15.10 0.67
N SER A 87 7.71 16.08 1.19
CA SER A 87 8.79 15.90 2.16
C SER A 87 8.32 16.10 3.60
N ALA A 88 9.07 15.54 4.55
CA ALA A 88 8.96 15.82 5.97
C ALA A 88 9.22 17.29 6.36
N GLU A 89 9.82 18.09 5.47
CA GLU A 89 10.02 19.53 5.68
C GLU A 89 8.85 20.40 5.17
N GLY A 90 7.79 19.80 4.63
CA GLY A 90 6.67 20.57 4.07
C GLY A 90 6.88 21.01 2.61
N HIS A 91 8.02 20.66 2.02
CA HIS A 91 8.30 20.89 0.61
C HIS A 91 7.53 19.91 -0.28
N ILE A 92 6.83 20.44 -1.27
CA ILE A 92 6.18 19.65 -2.31
C ILE A 92 6.88 19.92 -3.64
N LYS A 93 7.36 18.86 -4.30
CA LYS A 93 8.01 18.96 -5.60
C LYS A 93 7.20 18.24 -6.66
N PHE A 94 7.09 18.91 -7.80
CA PHE A 94 6.40 18.44 -8.99
C PHE A 94 7.45 18.03 -10.00
N TRP A 95 7.22 16.86 -10.60
CA TRP A 95 8.07 16.29 -11.60
C TRP A 95 7.23 15.85 -12.79
N LYS A 96 7.71 16.10 -14.00
CA LYS A 96 7.05 15.66 -15.23
C LYS A 96 7.66 14.33 -15.65
N LYS A 97 6.84 13.29 -15.75
CA LYS A 97 7.29 11.99 -16.25
C LYS A 97 7.24 12.00 -17.79
N LYS A 98 8.40 11.94 -18.41
CA LYS A 98 8.57 11.63 -19.83
C LYS A 98 8.85 10.12 -19.99
N PRO A 99 8.73 9.55 -21.20
CA PRO A 99 8.96 8.12 -21.42
C PRO A 99 10.35 7.63 -21.00
N LYS A 100 11.38 8.48 -21.08
CA LYS A 100 12.77 8.14 -20.77
C LYS A 100 13.31 8.76 -19.48
N GLU A 101 12.70 9.83 -18.98
CA GLU A 101 13.23 10.59 -17.85
C GLU A 101 12.14 11.29 -17.03
N ILE A 102 12.51 11.74 -15.84
CA ILE A 102 11.67 12.52 -14.95
C ILE A 102 12.33 13.88 -14.79
N GLU A 103 11.62 14.95 -15.16
CA GLU A 103 12.13 16.32 -15.10
C GLU A 103 11.55 17.05 -13.89
N PHE A 104 12.39 17.82 -13.21
CA PHE A 104 11.93 18.74 -12.17
C PHE A 104 11.14 19.89 -12.82
N VAL A 105 9.95 20.19 -12.29
CA VAL A 105 9.12 21.28 -12.79
C VAL A 105 9.13 22.45 -11.81
N LYS A 106 8.63 22.23 -10.59
CA LYS A 106 8.41 23.30 -9.60
C LYS A 106 8.53 22.75 -8.18
N ARG A 107 8.98 23.60 -7.27
CA ARG A 107 9.01 23.36 -5.83
C ARG A 107 8.08 24.35 -5.15
N PHE A 108 7.27 23.86 -4.23
CA PHE A 108 6.44 24.66 -3.34
C PHE A 108 6.89 24.53 -1.90
N PHE A 109 6.94 25.67 -1.22
CA PHE A 109 6.99 25.77 0.23
C PHE A 109 5.55 25.73 0.75
N ALA A 110 4.94 24.55 0.67
CA ALA A 110 3.52 24.38 0.93
C ALA A 110 3.21 24.53 2.43
N HIS A 111 4.02 23.88 3.27
CA HIS A 111 3.82 23.76 4.71
C HIS A 111 5.12 24.11 5.46
N LEU A 112 5.00 24.52 6.72
CA LEU A 112 6.12 24.77 7.65
C LEU A 112 6.50 23.51 8.44
N GLY A 113 5.66 22.48 8.40
CA GLY A 113 5.86 21.16 8.99
C GLY A 113 5.74 20.01 7.98
N PRO A 114 5.84 18.76 8.46
CA PRO A 114 5.77 17.59 7.61
C PRO A 114 4.43 17.49 6.87
N VAL A 115 4.50 17.12 5.59
CA VAL A 115 3.29 16.79 4.84
C VAL A 115 2.75 15.47 5.38
N THR A 116 1.65 15.53 6.12
CA THR A 116 1.03 14.37 6.79
C THR A 116 0.22 13.52 5.82
N SER A 117 -0.38 14.15 4.81
CA SER A 117 -1.17 13.45 3.80
C SER A 117 -1.26 14.24 2.51
N MET A 118 -1.38 13.51 1.39
CA MET A 118 -1.56 14.05 0.05
C MET A 118 -2.57 13.21 -0.71
N ALA A 119 -3.44 13.87 -1.47
CA ALA A 119 -4.35 13.20 -2.38
C ALA A 119 -4.45 13.95 -3.72
N VAL A 120 -4.79 13.20 -4.76
CA VAL A 120 -4.95 13.68 -6.13
C VAL A 120 -6.39 13.40 -6.54
N SER A 121 -6.99 14.31 -7.30
CA SER A 121 -8.34 14.11 -7.83
C SER A 121 -8.37 12.96 -8.85
N LEU A 122 -9.55 12.40 -9.07
CA LEU A 122 -9.74 11.29 -10.01
C LEU A 122 -9.27 11.63 -11.44
N ASP A 123 -9.41 12.90 -11.84
CA ASP A 123 -9.00 13.41 -13.15
C ASP A 123 -7.49 13.70 -13.22
N GLY A 124 -6.81 13.79 -12.07
CA GLY A 124 -5.38 14.09 -12.00
C GLY A 124 -5.02 15.56 -12.27
N VAL A 125 -6.02 16.45 -12.31
CA VAL A 125 -5.86 17.90 -12.53
C VAL A 125 -5.64 18.64 -11.21
N TRP A 126 -6.13 18.09 -10.11
CA TRP A 126 -6.07 18.75 -8.80
C TRP A 126 -5.32 17.88 -7.80
N MET A 127 -4.61 18.52 -6.89
CA MET A 127 -4.07 17.86 -5.72
C MET A 127 -4.32 18.67 -4.46
N CYS A 128 -4.36 17.95 -3.34
CA CYS A 128 -4.44 18.56 -2.03
C CYS A 128 -3.33 17.98 -1.14
N SER A 129 -2.91 18.80 -0.18
CA SER A 129 -1.93 18.39 0.82
C SER A 129 -2.28 19.02 2.15
N VAL A 130 -1.91 18.31 3.21
CA VAL A 130 -2.22 18.69 4.57
C VAL A 130 -0.98 18.52 5.44
N SER A 131 -0.83 19.45 6.39
CA SER A 131 0.16 19.38 7.48
C SER A 131 -0.56 19.40 8.82
N SER A 132 -0.28 18.41 9.66
CA SER A 132 -0.83 18.33 11.02
C SER A 132 -0.28 19.43 11.93
N LYS A 133 0.95 19.89 11.68
CA LYS A 133 1.62 20.91 12.50
C LYS A 133 1.06 22.31 12.23
N ASP A 134 0.82 22.61 10.97
CA ASP A 134 0.39 23.96 10.54
C ASP A 134 -1.14 24.07 10.45
N LYS A 135 -1.83 22.91 10.46
CA LYS A 135 -3.28 22.79 10.33
C LYS A 135 -3.80 23.48 9.07
N ILE A 136 -3.04 23.37 7.97
CA ILE A 136 -3.37 23.97 6.69
C ILE A 136 -3.67 22.87 5.68
N LEU A 137 -4.76 23.06 4.93
CA LEU A 137 -5.09 22.34 3.70
C LEU A 137 -4.73 23.25 2.52
N ASN A 138 -3.75 22.84 1.71
CA ASN A 138 -3.41 23.51 0.47
C ASN A 138 -3.97 22.71 -0.72
N VAL A 139 -4.65 23.43 -1.62
CA VAL A 139 -5.17 22.92 -2.88
C VAL A 139 -4.34 23.51 -4.01
N PHE A 140 -3.96 22.64 -4.94
CA PHE A 140 -3.09 22.98 -6.05
C PHE A 140 -3.70 22.52 -7.36
N ASP A 141 -3.43 23.30 -8.40
CA ASP A 141 -3.65 22.93 -9.78
C ASP A 141 -2.39 22.25 -10.32
N VAL A 142 -2.53 20.98 -10.70
CA VAL A 142 -1.45 20.14 -11.19
C VAL A 142 -0.93 20.65 -12.53
N VAL A 143 -1.83 21.11 -13.40
CA VAL A 143 -1.55 21.42 -14.80
C VAL A 143 -0.95 22.81 -14.93
N ASN A 144 -1.51 23.78 -14.18
CA ASN A 144 -1.02 25.15 -14.16
C ASN A 144 0.16 25.35 -13.18
N PHE A 145 0.49 24.33 -12.38
CA PHE A 145 1.53 24.38 -11.35
C PHE A 145 1.34 25.55 -10.39
N ASP A 146 0.14 25.73 -9.87
CA ASP A 146 -0.15 26.83 -8.95
C ASP A 146 -0.88 26.36 -7.70
N MET A 147 -0.64 27.07 -6.60
CA MET A 147 -1.37 26.86 -5.35
C MET A 147 -2.60 27.76 -5.37
N VAL A 148 -3.75 27.16 -5.64
CA VAL A 148 -5.01 27.89 -5.86
C VAL A 148 -5.62 28.32 -4.54
N ASN A 149 -5.67 27.42 -3.56
CA ASN A 149 -6.34 27.69 -2.30
C ASN A 149 -5.55 27.22 -1.09
N ARG A 150 -5.63 28.02 -0.03
CA ARG A 150 -5.09 27.73 1.29
C ARG A 150 -6.19 27.90 2.33
N ILE A 151 -6.56 26.80 2.96
CA ILE A 151 -7.63 26.70 3.95
C ILE A 151 -6.98 26.44 5.31
N GLN A 152 -7.21 27.33 6.27
CA GLN A 152 -6.81 27.13 7.66
C GLN A 152 -7.86 26.26 8.34
N LEU A 153 -7.41 25.18 8.97
CA LEU A 153 -8.24 24.26 9.72
C LEU A 153 -8.16 24.64 11.21
N ASP A 154 -9.29 24.54 11.89
CA ASP A 154 -9.47 24.72 13.33
C ASP A 154 -9.06 23.46 14.13
N PHE A 155 -8.94 22.32 13.48
CA PHE A 155 -8.55 21.04 14.08
C PHE A 155 -7.22 20.51 13.52
N THR A 156 -6.69 19.46 14.16
CA THR A 156 -5.45 18.79 13.74
C THR A 156 -5.77 17.72 12.68
N PRO A 157 -5.39 17.88 11.41
CA PRO A 157 -5.74 16.93 10.36
C PRO A 157 -4.78 15.72 10.31
N THR A 158 -5.31 14.53 9.99
CA THR A 158 -4.50 13.30 9.81
C THR A 158 -4.44 12.82 8.37
N ARG A 159 -5.59 12.79 7.69
CA ARG A 159 -5.73 12.14 6.39
C ARG A 159 -6.57 13.00 5.48
N VAL A 160 -6.18 13.13 4.22
CA VAL A 160 -6.94 13.84 3.20
C VAL A 160 -7.25 12.93 2.01
N GLU A 161 -8.41 13.10 1.39
CA GLU A 161 -8.78 12.43 0.13
C GLU A 161 -9.74 13.32 -0.69
N TRP A 162 -9.64 13.26 -2.02
CA TRP A 162 -10.63 13.87 -2.91
C TRP A 162 -11.85 12.95 -3.02
N ILE A 163 -13.04 13.50 -2.79
CA ILE A 163 -14.30 12.73 -2.82
C ILE A 163 -15.25 13.21 -3.93
N SER A 164 -14.74 14.05 -4.83
CA SER A 164 -15.48 14.59 -5.97
C SER A 164 -15.72 13.53 -7.05
N ARG A 165 -16.95 13.48 -7.58
CA ARG A 165 -17.29 12.68 -8.76
C ARG A 165 -16.62 13.27 -10.01
N ALA A 166 -16.31 12.42 -11.00
CA ALA A 166 -15.99 12.91 -12.34
C ALA A 166 -17.17 13.75 -12.88
N GLY A 167 -16.88 15.00 -13.28
CA GLY A 167 -17.88 15.92 -13.84
C GLY A 167 -18.80 16.60 -12.82
N SER A 168 -18.60 16.44 -11.50
CA SER A 168 -19.35 17.24 -10.53
C SER A 168 -18.86 18.69 -10.52
N ASN A 169 -19.80 19.64 -10.46
CA ASN A 169 -19.45 21.06 -10.31
C ASN A 169 -18.81 21.37 -8.95
N LYS A 170 -19.13 20.57 -7.93
CA LYS A 170 -18.54 20.66 -6.58
C LYS A 170 -17.27 19.83 -6.49
N MET A 171 -16.24 20.41 -5.89
CA MET A 171 -14.93 19.81 -5.75
C MET A 171 -14.65 19.54 -4.28
N LEU A 172 -15.12 18.38 -3.82
CA LEU A 172 -15.14 18.04 -2.40
C LEU A 172 -13.84 17.34 -1.97
N ILE A 173 -13.35 17.75 -0.81
CA ILE A 173 -12.17 17.19 -0.14
C ILE A 173 -12.58 16.73 1.26
N ALA A 174 -12.35 15.47 1.58
CA ALA A 174 -12.51 14.93 2.92
C ALA A 174 -11.21 15.06 3.71
N VAL A 175 -11.29 15.60 4.93
CA VAL A 175 -10.18 15.72 5.87
C VAL A 175 -10.57 15.04 7.18
N ALA A 176 -9.79 14.03 7.59
CA ALA A 176 -9.94 13.36 8.88
C ALA A 176 -9.31 14.19 10.01
N CYS A 177 -9.99 14.20 11.16
CA CYS A 177 -9.46 14.79 12.39
C CYS A 177 -8.61 13.77 13.19
N ALA A 178 -7.57 14.26 13.86
CA ALA A 178 -6.69 13.46 14.72
C ALA A 178 -7.28 13.20 16.09
N GLU A 179 -8.04 14.16 16.60
CA GLU A 179 -8.55 14.18 17.97
C GLU A 179 -9.96 13.58 18.02
N SER A 180 -10.78 13.87 17.00
CA SER A 180 -12.12 13.30 16.81
C SER A 180 -12.13 12.29 15.66
N GLY A 181 -12.98 11.27 15.73
CA GLY A 181 -13.22 10.35 14.60
C GLY A 181 -13.96 10.99 13.42
N GLU A 182 -14.10 12.30 13.42
CA GLU A 182 -14.86 13.04 12.45
C GLU A 182 -14.09 13.22 11.15
N ILE A 183 -14.82 13.19 10.05
CA ILE A 183 -14.31 13.55 8.73
C ILE A 183 -15.04 14.82 8.31
N ARG A 184 -14.29 15.91 8.12
CA ARG A 184 -14.84 17.19 7.67
C ARG A 184 -14.65 17.33 6.16
N VAL A 185 -15.71 17.73 5.46
CA VAL A 185 -15.74 17.89 4.02
C VAL A 185 -15.67 19.37 3.68
N PHE A 186 -14.73 19.72 2.81
CA PHE A 186 -14.49 21.07 2.32
C PHE A 186 -14.71 21.14 0.82
N ASP A 187 -15.33 22.22 0.35
CA ASP A 187 -15.33 22.57 -1.07
C ASP A 187 -14.04 23.30 -1.42
N SER A 188 -13.32 22.80 -2.43
CA SER A 188 -12.06 23.38 -2.87
C SER A 188 -12.22 24.75 -3.54
N LYS A 189 -13.41 25.09 -4.03
CA LYS A 189 -13.71 26.39 -4.68
C LYS A 189 -14.38 27.40 -3.75
N GLY A 190 -14.97 26.94 -2.64
CA GLY A 190 -15.78 27.77 -1.74
C GLY A 190 -15.00 28.70 -0.81
N ASN A 191 -15.74 29.42 0.05
CA ASN A 191 -15.24 30.42 1.02
C ASN A 191 -14.47 29.82 2.23
N LYS A 192 -13.66 28.77 2.01
CA LYS A 192 -12.83 28.12 3.05
C LYS A 192 -13.62 27.58 4.26
N LYS A 193 -14.94 27.43 4.12
CA LYS A 193 -15.83 26.91 5.18
C LYS A 193 -16.05 25.42 4.99
N GLU A 194 -16.18 24.70 6.10
CA GLU A 194 -16.66 23.31 6.08
C GLU A 194 -18.07 23.24 5.50
N GLU A 195 -18.28 22.30 4.58
CA GLU A 195 -19.59 22.07 3.97
C GLU A 195 -20.38 21.05 4.79
N LYS A 196 -19.72 19.97 5.23
CA LYS A 196 -20.33 18.89 6.00
C LYS A 196 -19.34 18.28 6.99
N THR A 197 -19.88 17.74 8.08
CA THR A 197 -19.13 16.95 9.06
C THR A 197 -19.73 15.57 9.15
N VAL A 198 -18.89 14.55 9.01
CA VAL A 198 -19.26 13.13 8.96
C VAL A 198 -18.81 12.47 10.25
N THR A 199 -19.77 12.02 11.06
CA THR A 199 -19.58 11.48 12.42
C THR A 199 -19.82 9.97 12.48
N LEU A 200 -19.32 9.23 11.49
CA LEU A 200 -19.54 7.78 11.42
C LEU A 200 -18.57 6.99 12.33
N HIS A 201 -17.33 7.47 12.47
CA HIS A 201 -16.30 6.83 13.30
C HIS A 201 -16.24 7.42 14.71
N LYS A 202 -16.04 6.54 15.71
CA LYS A 202 -15.83 6.94 17.12
C LYS A 202 -14.37 7.19 17.46
N HIS A 203 -13.45 6.77 16.59
CA HIS A 203 -12.01 6.85 16.79
C HIS A 203 -11.33 7.52 15.61
N PRO A 204 -10.10 8.06 15.77
CA PRO A 204 -9.40 8.76 14.71
C PRO A 204 -9.29 7.92 13.44
N VAL A 205 -9.63 8.54 12.32
CA VAL A 205 -9.62 7.91 11.00
C VAL A 205 -8.17 7.83 10.50
N CYS A 206 -7.74 6.63 10.13
CA CYS A 206 -6.38 6.34 9.69
C CYS A 206 -6.24 6.40 8.16
N ALA A 207 -7.28 6.02 7.41
CA ALA A 207 -7.26 6.02 5.95
C ALA A 207 -8.64 6.34 5.38
N ILE A 208 -8.65 7.04 4.25
CA ILE A 208 -9.84 7.41 3.47
C ILE A 208 -9.52 7.13 2.00
N CYS A 209 -10.40 6.50 1.25
CA CYS A 209 -10.22 6.25 -0.17
C CYS A 209 -11.55 6.49 -0.90
N PHE A 210 -11.52 7.17 -2.03
CA PHE A 210 -12.71 7.39 -2.84
C PHE A 210 -12.84 6.33 -3.93
N HIS A 211 -14.03 5.73 -4.02
CA HIS A 211 -14.39 4.74 -5.01
C HIS A 211 -15.20 5.38 -6.15
N PRO A 212 -14.64 5.56 -7.35
CA PRO A 212 -15.26 6.37 -8.39
C PRO A 212 -16.55 5.76 -8.99
N GLN A 213 -16.64 4.44 -9.15
CA GLN A 213 -17.81 3.82 -9.79
C GLN A 213 -19.02 3.71 -8.86
N LEU A 214 -18.79 3.35 -7.59
CA LEU A 214 -19.81 3.31 -6.53
C LEU A 214 -20.10 4.69 -5.93
N GLU A 215 -19.33 5.73 -6.28
CA GLU A 215 -19.42 7.07 -5.69
C GLU A 215 -19.32 7.09 -4.17
N ALA A 216 -18.62 6.11 -3.63
CA ALA A 216 -18.55 5.89 -2.21
C ALA A 216 -17.18 6.26 -1.69
N VAL A 217 -17.14 6.82 -0.48
CA VAL A 217 -15.92 7.00 0.29
C VAL A 217 -15.81 5.84 1.25
N ILE A 218 -14.64 5.21 1.28
CA ILE A 218 -14.29 4.18 2.23
C ILE A 218 -13.36 4.79 3.27
N SER A 219 -13.73 4.73 4.54
CA SER A 219 -12.93 5.24 5.65
C SER A 219 -12.69 4.17 6.71
N THR A 220 -11.53 4.21 7.36
CA THR A 220 -11.17 3.25 8.41
C THR A 220 -10.63 3.93 9.65
N ASP A 221 -11.10 3.51 10.83
CA ASP A 221 -10.61 4.01 12.10
C ASP A 221 -9.43 3.22 12.69
N LYS A 222 -8.87 3.77 13.77
CA LYS A 222 -7.81 3.16 14.58
C LYS A 222 -8.25 1.88 15.32
N LYS A 223 -9.55 1.58 15.41
CA LYS A 223 -10.07 0.32 15.97
C LYS A 223 -10.34 -0.74 14.90
N GLY A 224 -10.08 -0.46 13.63
CA GLY A 224 -10.29 -1.40 12.54
C GLY A 224 -11.74 -1.50 12.09
N ILE A 225 -12.55 -0.48 12.33
CA ILE A 225 -13.89 -0.33 11.75
C ILE A 225 -13.71 0.27 10.36
N ILE A 226 -14.25 -0.41 9.36
CA ILE A 226 -14.32 0.07 7.98
C ILE A 226 -15.75 0.53 7.70
N GLU A 227 -15.89 1.71 7.12
CA GLU A 227 -17.18 2.28 6.76
C GLU A 227 -17.17 2.76 5.32
N MET A 228 -18.31 2.61 4.65
CA MET A 228 -18.53 3.04 3.28
C MET A 228 -19.73 3.97 3.27
N TRP A 229 -19.59 5.14 2.66
CA TRP A 229 -20.62 6.17 2.68
C TRP A 229 -20.58 7.03 1.42
N GLU A 230 -21.73 7.51 0.96
CA GLU A 230 -21.81 8.46 -0.15
C GLU A 230 -21.56 9.90 0.33
N PRO A 231 -20.77 10.73 -0.37
CA PRO A 231 -20.50 12.13 0.01
C PRO A 231 -21.74 13.02 0.18
N ASP A 232 -22.78 12.76 -0.59
CA ASP A 232 -23.97 13.61 -0.62
C ASP A 232 -24.97 13.24 0.47
N SER A 233 -25.35 11.97 0.55
CA SER A 233 -26.35 11.46 1.48
C SER A 233 -25.78 11.08 2.85
N LEU A 234 -24.47 10.84 2.95
CA LEU A 234 -23.77 10.23 4.10
C LEU A 234 -24.33 8.85 4.50
N GLN A 235 -25.11 8.23 3.61
CA GLN A 235 -25.66 6.90 3.81
C GLN A 235 -24.82 5.84 3.11
N MET A 236 -25.13 4.58 3.40
CA MET A 236 -24.52 3.45 2.69
C MET A 236 -24.80 3.56 1.19
N PRO A 237 -23.80 3.30 0.32
CA PRO A 237 -23.98 3.42 -1.10
C PRO A 237 -25.00 2.43 -1.66
N SER A 238 -25.85 2.88 -2.58
CA SER A 238 -26.90 2.03 -3.17
C SER A 238 -26.37 0.86 -4.02
N GLY A 239 -25.15 0.97 -4.55
CA GLY A 239 -24.53 -0.02 -5.43
C GLY A 239 -23.85 -1.21 -4.74
N VAL A 240 -23.93 -1.35 -3.41
CA VAL A 240 -23.36 -2.51 -2.70
C VAL A 240 -24.37 -3.65 -2.54
N ASN A 241 -23.86 -4.90 -2.57
CA ASN A 241 -24.64 -6.14 -2.48
C ASN A 241 -24.85 -6.61 -1.03
N PHE A 242 -24.64 -5.75 -0.04
CA PHE A 242 -24.88 -6.06 1.37
C PHE A 242 -25.65 -4.92 2.02
N ARG A 243 -26.66 -5.27 2.82
CA ARG A 243 -27.47 -4.29 3.57
C ARG A 243 -26.98 -4.15 5.01
N PHE A 244 -26.53 -5.25 5.60
CA PHE A 244 -26.04 -5.27 6.98
C PHE A 244 -24.55 -5.56 7.02
N LYS A 245 -23.83 -4.85 7.91
CA LYS A 245 -22.40 -5.08 8.10
C LYS A 245 -22.10 -6.49 8.65
N SER A 246 -23.07 -7.17 9.24
CA SER A 246 -22.96 -8.58 9.68
C SER A 246 -22.69 -9.55 8.54
N ASP A 247 -23.14 -9.22 7.33
CA ASP A 247 -23.03 -10.09 6.15
C ASP A 247 -21.66 -9.96 5.46
N THR A 248 -20.79 -9.13 6.03
CA THR A 248 -19.49 -8.74 5.49
C THR A 248 -18.34 -9.12 6.42
N ASP A 249 -17.12 -9.15 5.88
CA ASP A 249 -15.90 -9.34 6.65
C ASP A 249 -15.18 -8.00 6.94
N LEU A 250 -15.92 -6.89 6.90
CA LEU A 250 -15.35 -5.56 7.16
C LEU A 250 -14.88 -5.40 8.61
N TYR A 251 -15.45 -6.17 9.55
CA TYR A 251 -15.03 -6.20 10.95
C TYR A 251 -13.81 -7.09 11.23
N GLU A 252 -13.23 -7.75 10.23
CA GLU A 252 -12.04 -8.60 10.41
C GLU A 252 -10.88 -7.84 11.05
N LEU A 253 -10.71 -6.55 10.71
CA LEU A 253 -9.69 -5.69 11.32
C LEU A 253 -9.96 -5.49 12.83
N ALA A 254 -11.19 -5.10 13.20
CA ALA A 254 -11.59 -4.97 14.60
C ALA A 254 -11.47 -6.28 15.39
N LYS A 255 -11.90 -7.41 14.81
CA LYS A 255 -11.77 -8.76 15.40
C LYS A 255 -10.31 -9.11 15.72
N THR A 256 -9.40 -8.74 14.82
CA THR A 256 -7.95 -8.97 14.98
C THR A 256 -7.24 -7.86 15.76
N ARG A 257 -7.97 -6.88 16.31
CA ARG A 257 -7.43 -5.69 17.00
C ARG A 257 -6.35 -4.97 16.17
N SER A 258 -6.54 -4.97 14.86
CA SER A 258 -5.65 -4.34 13.88
C SER A 258 -6.37 -3.18 13.21
N TYR A 259 -5.62 -2.21 12.70
CA TYR A 259 -6.15 -1.11 11.89
C TYR A 259 -5.37 -0.96 10.59
N ALA A 260 -5.96 -0.25 9.62
CA ALA A 260 -5.35 0.00 8.32
C ALA A 260 -4.55 1.32 8.35
N TYR A 261 -3.29 1.28 7.92
CA TYR A 261 -2.48 2.48 7.70
C TYR A 261 -2.76 3.12 6.35
N SER A 262 -3.05 2.30 5.35
CA SER A 262 -3.31 2.72 3.99
C SER A 262 -4.40 1.85 3.38
N LEU A 263 -5.21 2.48 2.54
CA LEU A 263 -6.23 1.87 1.72
C LEU A 263 -5.97 2.29 0.28
N ASP A 264 -6.09 1.34 -0.62
CA ASP A 264 -6.06 1.60 -2.05
C ASP A 264 -7.05 0.70 -2.77
N LEU A 265 -7.57 1.18 -3.89
CA LEU A 265 -8.50 0.45 -4.73
C LEU A 265 -7.78 -0.11 -5.95
N SER A 266 -8.26 -1.25 -6.44
CA SER A 266 -7.85 -1.72 -7.74
C SER A 266 -8.33 -0.74 -8.84
N PRO A 267 -7.64 -0.66 -10.00
CA PRO A 267 -8.03 0.25 -11.08
C PRO A 267 -9.44 0.04 -11.62
N ASP A 268 -9.96 -1.19 -11.49
CA ASP A 268 -11.33 -1.59 -11.85
C ASP A 268 -12.34 -1.36 -10.71
N GLY A 269 -11.91 -0.93 -9.53
CA GLY A 269 -12.75 -0.70 -8.33
C GLY A 269 -13.27 -1.97 -7.65
N GLU A 270 -13.06 -3.16 -8.21
CA GLU A 270 -13.64 -4.37 -7.63
C GLU A 270 -13.07 -4.74 -6.25
N LEU A 271 -11.79 -4.43 -6.05
CA LEU A 271 -11.02 -4.84 -4.89
C LEU A 271 -10.50 -3.63 -4.12
N MET A 272 -10.53 -3.76 -2.80
CA MET A 272 -9.87 -2.85 -1.89
C MET A 272 -8.76 -3.58 -1.16
N ALA A 273 -7.56 -3.01 -1.14
CA ALA A 273 -6.44 -3.50 -0.35
C ALA A 273 -6.21 -2.61 0.87
N ALA A 274 -6.03 -3.23 2.04
CA ALA A 274 -5.59 -2.53 3.24
C ALA A 274 -4.25 -3.09 3.75
N MET A 275 -3.34 -2.17 4.02
CA MET A 275 -2.10 -2.46 4.75
C MET A 275 -2.33 -2.29 6.24
N CYS A 276 -2.17 -3.37 7.00
CA CYS A 276 -2.65 -3.45 8.37
C CYS A 276 -1.49 -3.38 9.38
N SER A 277 -1.78 -2.92 10.60
CA SER A 277 -0.83 -2.84 11.72
C SER A 277 -0.24 -4.18 12.16
N ASP A 278 -0.94 -5.28 11.91
CA ASP A 278 -0.46 -6.65 12.16
C ASP A 278 0.50 -7.18 11.07
N LYS A 279 1.04 -6.29 10.22
CA LYS A 279 1.98 -6.61 9.12
C LYS A 279 1.35 -7.50 8.04
N GLN A 280 0.02 -7.54 7.97
CA GLN A 280 -0.74 -8.27 6.96
C GLN A 280 -1.28 -7.32 5.90
N VAL A 281 -1.40 -7.84 4.68
CA VAL A 281 -2.22 -7.21 3.64
C VAL A 281 -3.49 -8.02 3.50
N ARG A 282 -4.61 -7.33 3.62
CA ARG A 282 -5.93 -7.89 3.43
C ARG A 282 -6.57 -7.25 2.22
N ILE A 283 -7.32 -8.04 1.46
CA ILE A 283 -8.00 -7.62 0.24
C ILE A 283 -9.46 -8.02 0.39
N TRP A 284 -10.36 -7.06 0.18
CA TRP A 284 -11.80 -7.25 0.18
C TRP A 284 -12.37 -6.97 -1.20
N ARG A 285 -13.51 -7.59 -1.51
CA ARG A 285 -14.31 -7.22 -2.68
C ARG A 285 -15.28 -6.10 -2.30
N CYS A 286 -15.16 -4.92 -2.91
CA CYS A 286 -15.88 -3.71 -2.53
C CYS A 286 -17.41 -3.89 -2.54
N LEU A 287 -17.95 -4.51 -3.60
CA LEU A 287 -19.39 -4.74 -3.73
C LEU A 287 -19.99 -5.61 -2.62
N THR A 288 -19.24 -6.58 -2.12
CA THR A 288 -19.76 -7.57 -1.16
C THR A 288 -19.27 -7.34 0.26
N GLY A 289 -18.23 -6.52 0.46
CA GLY A 289 -17.56 -6.35 1.75
C GLY A 289 -16.87 -7.63 2.28
N LYS A 290 -16.81 -8.71 1.49
CA LYS A 290 -16.21 -9.99 1.90
C LYS A 290 -14.71 -10.00 1.70
N LEU A 291 -14.00 -10.69 2.60
CA LEU A 291 -12.56 -10.83 2.54
C LEU A 291 -12.21 -11.78 1.39
N PHE A 292 -11.58 -11.23 0.36
CA PHE A 292 -11.13 -12.01 -0.79
C PHE A 292 -9.84 -12.76 -0.47
N LYS A 293 -8.87 -12.08 0.17
CA LYS A 293 -7.56 -12.68 0.48
C LYS A 293 -6.90 -12.04 1.70
N LYS A 294 -6.26 -12.89 2.52
CA LYS A 294 -5.38 -12.49 3.62
C LYS A 294 -3.99 -13.04 3.36
N ASN A 295 -3.04 -12.17 3.02
CA ASN A 295 -1.67 -12.59 2.73
C ASN A 295 -0.80 -12.49 3.98
N ARG A 296 -0.38 -13.66 4.48
CA ARG A 296 0.46 -13.79 5.68
C ARG A 296 1.92 -13.42 5.54
N ARG A 297 2.36 -13.05 4.34
CA ARG A 297 3.78 -12.77 4.05
C ARG A 297 3.92 -11.57 3.11
N VAL A 298 4.10 -10.40 3.70
CA VAL A 298 4.99 -9.37 3.13
C VAL A 298 6.32 -9.47 3.87
N ALA A 299 6.87 -10.68 3.96
CA ALA A 299 8.29 -10.82 4.24
C ALA A 299 8.95 -10.72 2.87
N LEU A 300 9.64 -9.61 2.62
CA LEU A 300 10.63 -9.50 1.56
C LEU A 300 11.59 -10.69 1.74
N ARG A 301 11.32 -11.80 1.04
CA ARG A 301 12.34 -12.82 0.89
C ARG A 301 13.35 -12.19 -0.06
N PRO A 302 14.61 -11.95 0.36
CA PRO A 302 15.63 -11.60 -0.59
C PRO A 302 15.66 -12.73 -1.62
N LEU A 303 15.44 -12.37 -2.89
CA LEU A 303 15.70 -13.23 -4.03
C LEU A 303 17.21 -13.50 -4.05
N ILE A 304 17.67 -14.46 -3.24
CA ILE A 304 19.00 -15.02 -3.42
C ILE A 304 18.91 -15.86 -4.68
N LEU A 305 19.29 -15.24 -5.80
CA LEU A 305 19.58 -15.91 -7.05
C LEU A 305 20.78 -16.84 -6.79
N ALA A 306 20.49 -18.10 -6.44
CA ALA A 306 21.48 -19.15 -6.47
C ALA A 306 21.80 -19.45 -7.95
N SER A 307 22.81 -18.76 -8.48
CA SER A 307 23.40 -19.07 -9.77
C SER A 307 24.11 -20.42 -9.67
N ARG A 308 23.39 -21.52 -9.94
CA ARG A 308 24.03 -22.78 -10.31
C ARG A 308 24.62 -22.61 -11.70
N ARG A 309 25.87 -22.15 -11.77
CA ARG A 309 26.74 -22.34 -12.95
C ARG A 309 26.77 -23.85 -13.26
N ARG A 310 26.15 -24.25 -14.36
CA ARG A 310 26.49 -25.50 -15.05
C ARG A 310 27.90 -25.30 -15.60
N GLN A 311 28.90 -25.94 -15.01
CA GLN A 311 30.19 -26.09 -15.69
C GLN A 311 30.00 -27.08 -16.85
N HIS A 312 30.31 -26.61 -18.06
CA HIS A 312 30.54 -27.47 -19.21
C HIS A 312 31.75 -28.36 -18.93
N GLY A 313 31.60 -29.68 -19.03
CA GLY A 313 32.72 -30.60 -19.16
C GLY A 313 33.31 -30.54 -20.57
N PRO A 314 34.63 -30.76 -20.75
CA PRO A 314 35.27 -30.67 -22.05
C PRO A 314 34.98 -31.92 -22.89
N ARG A 315 34.68 -31.71 -24.19
CA ARG A 315 34.74 -32.77 -25.20
C ARG A 315 36.20 -33.15 -25.43
N ARG A 316 36.54 -34.43 -25.25
CA ARG A 316 37.80 -35.02 -25.72
C ARG A 316 37.60 -35.52 -27.16
N SER A 317 38.57 -35.20 -28.01
CA SER A 317 38.93 -35.94 -29.23
C SER A 317 39.61 -37.25 -28.89
#